data_AF-A4HBT1-F1
#
_entry.id   AF-A4HBT1-F1
#
_cell.length_a   1.000
_cell.length_b   1.000
_cell.length_c   1.000
_cell.angle_alpha   90.00
_cell.angle_beta   90.00
_cell.angle_gamma   90.00
#
_symmetry.space_group_name_H-M   'P 1'
#
loop_
_entity.id
_entity.type
_entity.pdbx_description
1 polymer ?
#
loop_
_entity_poly.entity_id
_entity_poly.type
_entity_poly.pdbx_seq_one_letter_code
_entity_poly.pdbx_strand_id
1 'polypeptide(L)'
;CMYIERSKNENIVAYQANLIDSKTGEPVKSGANQSCCSFNTADPLHAYWIKINSEHVARRRARGELEDTCELNTIERKLAYGCTASVVSKEKFLSEVLPDKALRAAASREKIEAIEHLCEEVQPCLCKFVALSSWSVWMLRLPPLVEGADATTNVASNTDKEASPLPRGGDEGQALPMRDTVVVMVAVIAGQLSVLQKVYVESIEPKHFYQLPKVAYIEVHGTSLTTGEPTYEKLTN
;
A
#
# COMPACT_ATOMS: atom_id res chain seq x y z
N CYS A 1 3.87 3.21 -1.57
CA CYS A 1 3.72 3.98 -0.31
C CYS A 1 2.42 4.75 -0.40
N MET A 2 1.55 4.68 0.60
CA MET A 2 0.30 5.46 0.68
C MET A 2 0.56 6.66 1.59
N TYR A 3 -0.06 7.81 1.32
CA TYR A 3 0.11 8.99 2.16
C TYR A 3 -1.21 9.72 2.43
N ILE A 4 -1.28 10.32 3.61
CA ILE A 4 -2.35 11.23 4.04
C ILE A 4 -1.81 12.66 4.02
N GLU A 5 -2.48 13.54 3.27
CA GLU A 5 -2.25 14.98 3.29
C GLU A 5 -3.18 15.69 4.29
N ARG A 6 -2.78 16.89 4.74
CA ARG A 6 -3.56 17.72 5.67
C ARG A 6 -3.70 19.15 5.20
N SER A 7 -4.74 19.84 5.67
CA SER A 7 -4.99 21.24 5.35
C SER A 7 -4.02 22.26 5.94
N LYS A 8 -3.30 21.89 7.02
CA LYS A 8 -2.47 22.83 7.79
C LYS A 8 -1.15 23.21 7.13
N ASN A 9 -0.52 22.32 6.37
CA ASN A 9 0.70 22.60 5.61
C ASN A 9 0.99 21.47 4.63
N GLU A 10 2.00 21.69 3.78
CA GLU A 10 2.47 20.76 2.75
C GLU A 10 3.13 19.49 3.30
N ASN A 11 3.22 19.29 4.62
CA ASN A 11 3.76 18.05 5.15
C ASN A 11 2.74 16.93 5.00
N ILE A 12 3.23 15.74 4.65
CA ILE A 12 2.41 14.56 4.44
C ILE A 12 2.75 13.51 5.50
N VAL A 13 1.75 12.71 5.90
CA VAL A 13 2.01 11.48 6.66
C VAL A 13 2.11 10.35 5.66
N ALA A 14 3.25 9.68 5.63
CA ALA A 14 3.45 8.48 4.82
C ALA A 14 3.18 7.23 5.66
N TYR A 15 2.62 6.22 5.02
CA TYR A 15 2.38 4.89 5.56
C TYR A 15 3.17 3.88 4.75
N GLN A 16 4.21 3.34 5.38
CA GLN A 16 5.16 2.44 4.76
C GLN A 16 4.96 1.02 5.28
N ALA A 17 4.81 0.08 4.36
CA ALA A 17 4.79 -1.32 4.67
C ALA A 17 6.17 -1.77 5.15
N ASN A 18 6.21 -2.39 6.34
CA ASN A 18 7.41 -2.99 6.87
C ASN A 18 7.48 -4.45 6.41
N LEU A 19 8.46 -4.73 5.57
CA LEU A 19 8.72 -6.05 5.03
C LEU A 19 9.96 -6.65 5.70
N ILE A 20 9.96 -7.97 5.82
CA ILE A 20 11.09 -8.77 6.27
C ILE A 20 11.39 -9.85 5.24
N ASP A 21 12.64 -10.25 5.11
CA ASP A 21 13.03 -11.40 4.32
C ASP A 21 12.55 -12.66 5.04
N SER A 22 11.78 -13.50 4.34
CA SER A 22 11.15 -14.67 4.98
C SER A 22 12.16 -15.75 5.42
N LYS A 23 13.41 -15.70 4.95
CA LYS A 23 14.48 -16.64 5.32
C LYS A 23 15.33 -16.12 6.47
N THR A 24 15.72 -14.84 6.42
CA THR A 24 16.64 -14.26 7.41
C THR A 24 15.93 -13.54 8.54
N GLY A 25 14.69 -13.09 8.32
CA GLY A 25 13.94 -12.24 9.24
C GLY A 25 14.40 -10.78 9.26
N GLU A 26 15.37 -10.42 8.42
CA GLU A 26 15.94 -9.07 8.38
C GLU A 26 15.00 -8.08 7.66
N PRO A 27 14.98 -6.79 8.06
CA PRO A 27 14.17 -5.77 7.41
C PRO A 27 14.53 -5.57 5.94
N VAL A 28 13.49 -5.46 5.10
CA VAL A 28 13.62 -5.25 3.66
C VAL A 28 13.04 -3.90 3.31
N LYS A 29 13.83 -3.08 2.61
CA LYS A 29 13.31 -1.83 2.04
C LYS A 29 12.28 -2.18 0.97
N SER A 30 11.10 -1.56 1.02
CA SER A 30 10.06 -1.75 0.00
C SER A 30 10.65 -1.52 -1.40
N GLY A 31 10.44 -2.45 -2.33
CA GLY A 31 10.98 -2.37 -3.70
C GLY A 31 12.45 -2.79 -3.87
N ALA A 32 13.03 -3.53 -2.92
CA ALA A 32 14.37 -4.10 -3.11
C ALA A 32 14.30 -5.57 -3.50
N ASN A 33 14.43 -5.89 -4.80
CA ASN A 33 15.04 -7.11 -5.40
C ASN A 33 14.88 -8.46 -4.67
N GLN A 34 13.77 -8.69 -3.97
CA GLN A 34 13.59 -9.86 -3.11
C GLN A 34 12.21 -10.45 -3.33
N SER A 35 12.21 -11.62 -3.97
CA SER A 35 11.03 -12.42 -4.25
C SER A 35 10.43 -13.08 -3.00
N CYS A 36 11.22 -13.24 -1.93
CA CYS A 36 10.81 -13.89 -0.67
C CYS A 36 10.75 -12.91 0.51
N CYS A 37 9.90 -11.91 0.42
CA CYS A 37 9.59 -11.04 1.55
C CYS A 37 8.15 -11.20 2.03
N SER A 38 7.94 -10.97 3.32
CA SER A 38 6.65 -11.01 4.00
C SER A 38 6.48 -9.80 4.91
N PHE A 39 5.25 -9.47 5.29
CA PHE A 39 5.01 -8.42 6.28
C PHE A 39 5.65 -8.76 7.63
N ASN A 40 6.24 -7.77 8.28
CA ASN A 40 6.62 -7.90 9.70
C ASN A 40 5.33 -8.04 10.53
N THR A 41 5.09 -9.20 11.12
CA THR A 41 3.84 -9.48 11.85
C THR A 41 3.69 -8.65 13.12
N ALA A 42 4.79 -8.21 13.73
CA ALA A 42 4.78 -7.39 14.94
C ALA A 42 4.52 -5.90 14.65
N ASP A 43 4.97 -5.42 13.50
CA ASP A 43 4.84 -4.03 13.07
C ASP A 43 4.73 -3.93 11.55
N PRO A 44 3.58 -4.29 10.93
CA PRO A 44 3.47 -4.43 9.48
C PRO A 44 3.36 -3.09 8.74
N LEU A 45 3.01 -2.01 9.44
CA LEU A 45 2.77 -0.69 8.83
C LEU A 45 3.30 0.42 9.74
N HIS A 46 4.29 1.15 9.24
CA HIS A 46 4.87 2.30 9.92
C HIS A 46 4.31 3.62 9.39
N ALA A 47 4.03 4.57 10.28
CA ALA A 47 3.50 5.89 9.93
C ALA A 47 4.42 7.00 10.43
N TYR A 48 4.83 7.89 9.53
CA TYR A 48 5.75 9.00 9.82
C TYR A 48 5.44 10.25 8.98
N TRP A 49 5.87 11.41 9.47
CA TRP A 49 5.83 12.65 8.69
C TRP A 49 6.95 12.67 7.66
N ILE A 50 6.63 13.15 6.46
CA ILE A 50 7.59 13.70 5.51
C ILE A 50 7.42 15.22 5.56
N LYS A 51 8.50 15.93 5.94
CA LYS A 51 8.53 17.38 6.04
C LYS A 51 8.93 17.98 4.69
N ILE A 52 7.96 18.50 3.94
CA ILE A 52 8.17 19.01 2.56
C ILE A 52 8.41 20.52 2.55
N ASN A 53 7.96 21.26 3.57
CA ASN A 53 8.06 22.71 3.61
C ASN A 53 9.53 23.18 3.54
N SER A 54 9.85 23.94 2.49
CA SER A 54 11.23 24.34 2.14
C SER A 54 11.93 25.18 3.22
N GLU A 55 11.22 26.08 3.91
CA GLU A 55 11.78 26.86 5.02
C GLU A 55 12.10 26.00 6.25
N HIS A 56 11.26 25.00 6.52
CA HIS A 56 11.51 24.02 7.58
C HIS A 56 12.70 23.12 7.26
N VAL A 57 12.77 22.64 6.02
CA VAL A 57 13.90 21.83 5.53
C VAL A 57 15.18 22.65 5.64
N ALA A 58 15.21 23.89 5.12
CA ALA A 58 16.38 24.76 5.19
C ALA A 58 16.89 24.98 6.63
N ARG A 59 15.99 25.24 7.59
CA ARG A 59 16.35 25.37 9.01
C ARG A 59 16.92 24.09 9.61
N ARG A 60 16.40 22.92 9.24
CA ARG A 60 16.92 21.61 9.69
C ARG A 60 18.29 21.31 9.09
N ARG A 61 18.48 21.58 7.80
CA ARG A 61 19.79 21.46 7.13
C ARG A 61 20.83 22.37 7.79
N ALA A 62 20.46 23.58 8.17
CA ALA A 62 21.32 24.50 8.91
C ALA A 62 21.73 23.97 10.30
N ARG A 63 20.98 23.03 10.89
CA ARG A 63 21.30 22.34 12.15
C ARG A 63 21.97 20.97 11.96
N GLY A 64 22.31 20.60 10.72
CA GLY A 64 22.93 19.31 10.40
C GLY A 64 21.96 18.13 10.36
N GLU A 65 20.64 18.36 10.45
CA GLU A 65 19.64 17.32 10.32
C GLU A 65 19.45 16.98 8.83
N LEU A 66 19.83 15.76 8.43
CA LEU A 66 19.83 15.35 7.02
C LEU A 66 18.59 14.56 6.57
N GLU A 67 17.72 14.19 7.51
CA GLU A 67 16.51 13.43 7.23
C GLU A 67 15.27 14.33 7.21
N ASP A 68 14.43 14.14 6.19
CA ASP A 68 13.15 14.82 6.03
C ASP A 68 11.99 14.08 6.71
N THR A 69 12.28 12.92 7.30
CA THR A 69 11.31 12.09 8.03
C THR A 69 11.27 12.45 9.51
N CYS A 70 10.08 12.42 10.12
CA CYS A 70 9.90 12.60 11.55
C CYS A 70 8.82 11.66 12.10
N GLU A 71 9.08 11.04 13.24
CA GLU A 71 8.10 10.21 13.93
C GLU A 71 6.85 11.00 14.33
N LEU A 72 5.69 10.35 14.24
CA LEU A 72 4.45 10.89 14.82
C LEU A 72 4.61 10.98 16.34
N ASN A 73 4.02 11.98 16.99
CA ASN A 73 3.92 11.99 18.45
C ASN A 73 2.67 11.23 18.94
N THR A 74 2.55 11.01 20.25
CA THR A 74 1.43 10.25 20.85
C THR A 74 0.06 10.87 20.55
N ILE A 75 -0.03 12.19 20.44
CA ILE A 75 -1.28 12.89 20.14
C ILE A 75 -1.64 12.68 18.66
N GLU A 76 -0.68 12.86 17.76
CA GLU A 76 -0.84 12.65 16.32
C GLU A 76 -1.27 11.22 15.98
N ARG A 77 -0.68 10.23 16.68
CA ARG A 77 -1.08 8.82 16.57
C ARG A 77 -2.50 8.54 17.07
N LYS A 78 -2.99 9.29 18.06
CA LYS A 78 -4.34 9.09 18.60
C LYS A 78 -5.44 9.83 17.82
N LEU A 79 -5.08 10.85 17.04
CA LEU A 79 -6.03 11.74 16.38
C LEU A 79 -6.37 11.32 14.96
N ALA A 80 -5.58 11.75 13.98
CA ALA A 80 -5.93 11.55 12.57
C ALA A 80 -4.97 10.55 11.90
N TYR A 81 -3.72 10.53 12.34
CA TYR A 81 -2.63 9.93 11.58
C TYR A 81 -2.22 8.55 12.09
N GLY A 82 -2.80 8.09 13.20
CA GLY A 82 -2.58 6.73 13.66
C GLY A 82 -3.11 5.70 12.69
N CYS A 83 -2.44 4.55 12.69
CA CYS A 83 -2.94 3.34 12.08
C CYS A 83 -2.66 2.15 13.00
N THR A 84 -3.49 1.12 12.85
CA THR A 84 -3.19 -0.23 13.34
C THR A 84 -3.30 -1.17 12.16
N ALA A 85 -2.40 -2.14 12.07
CA ALA A 85 -2.37 -3.09 10.98
C ALA A 85 -2.12 -4.48 11.54
N SER A 86 -2.85 -5.47 11.04
CA SER A 86 -2.74 -6.87 11.46
C SER A 86 -2.77 -7.79 10.26
N VAL A 87 -1.75 -8.63 10.14
CA VAL A 87 -1.71 -9.70 9.12
C VAL A 87 -2.85 -10.69 9.40
N VAL A 88 -3.57 -11.07 8.36
CA VAL A 88 -4.69 -12.00 8.45
C VAL A 88 -4.16 -13.43 8.32
N SER A 89 -4.45 -14.29 9.31
CA SER A 89 -4.06 -15.71 9.25
C SER A 89 -4.87 -16.45 8.18
N LYS A 90 -4.36 -17.59 7.72
CA LYS A 90 -5.07 -18.44 6.76
C LYS A 90 -6.45 -18.87 7.28
N GLU A 91 -6.56 -19.28 8.56
CA GLU A 91 -7.86 -19.69 9.10
C GLU A 91 -8.84 -18.52 9.13
N LYS A 92 -8.35 -17.34 9.52
CA LYS A 92 -9.18 -16.13 9.54
C LYS A 92 -9.63 -15.76 8.13
N PHE A 93 -8.71 -15.72 7.16
CA PHE A 93 -9.04 -15.44 5.76
C PHE A 93 -10.07 -16.43 5.21
N LEU A 94 -9.87 -17.73 5.47
CA LEU A 94 -10.80 -18.76 5.04
C LEU A 94 -12.17 -18.63 5.69
N SER A 95 -12.23 -18.22 6.96
CA SER A 95 -13.49 -17.92 7.65
C SER A 95 -14.19 -16.66 7.14
N GLU A 96 -13.46 -15.68 6.59
CA GLU A 96 -14.05 -14.49 5.98
C GLU A 96 -14.61 -14.82 4.58
N VAL A 97 -13.87 -15.62 3.78
CA VAL A 97 -14.31 -16.03 2.43
C VAL A 97 -15.46 -17.05 2.49
N LEU A 98 -15.43 -17.95 3.47
CA LEU A 98 -16.46 -18.96 3.71
C LEU A 98 -16.98 -18.84 5.16
N PRO A 99 -17.87 -17.86 5.42
CA PRO A 99 -18.34 -17.59 6.79
C PRO A 99 -19.13 -18.74 7.39
N ASP A 100 -19.95 -19.41 6.58
CA ASP A 100 -20.76 -20.53 7.03
C ASP A 100 -19.91 -21.79 7.23
N LYS A 101 -20.02 -22.39 8.42
CA LYS A 101 -19.38 -23.65 8.78
C LYS A 101 -19.85 -24.81 7.90
N ALA A 102 -21.13 -24.81 7.48
CA ALA A 102 -21.67 -25.81 6.57
C ALA A 102 -21.06 -25.67 5.16
N LEU A 103 -20.91 -24.44 4.66
CA LEU A 103 -20.24 -24.18 3.38
C LEU A 103 -18.75 -24.56 3.42
N ARG A 104 -18.07 -24.36 4.56
CA ARG A 104 -16.68 -24.81 4.74
C ARG A 104 -16.55 -26.33 4.74
N ALA A 105 -17.44 -27.03 5.46
CA ALA A 105 -17.44 -28.48 5.49
C ALA A 105 -17.83 -29.12 4.13
N ALA A 106 -18.66 -28.43 3.35
CA ALA A 106 -19.08 -28.86 2.03
C ALA A 106 -18.16 -28.38 0.89
N ALA A 107 -17.19 -27.51 1.16
CA ALA A 107 -16.25 -27.02 0.15
C ALA A 107 -15.34 -28.17 -0.32
N SER A 108 -15.09 -28.24 -1.63
CA SER A 108 -14.12 -29.19 -2.16
C SER A 108 -12.72 -28.87 -1.64
N ARG A 109 -11.88 -29.91 -1.54
CA ARG A 109 -10.48 -29.77 -1.17
C ARG A 109 -9.74 -28.79 -2.09
N GLU A 110 -9.98 -28.88 -3.39
CA GLU A 110 -9.42 -27.97 -4.40
C GLU A 110 -9.79 -26.50 -4.14
N LYS A 111 -11.04 -26.23 -3.72
CA LYS A 111 -11.48 -24.86 -3.40
C LYS A 111 -10.78 -24.32 -2.15
N ILE A 112 -10.61 -25.16 -1.13
CA ILE A 112 -9.88 -24.80 0.10
C ILE A 112 -8.41 -24.51 -0.24
N GLU A 113 -7.74 -25.39 -0.97
CA GLU A 113 -6.35 -25.23 -1.40
C GLU A 113 -6.15 -23.95 -2.24
N ALA A 114 -7.09 -23.63 -3.14
CA ALA A 114 -7.04 -22.40 -3.93
C ALA A 114 -7.15 -21.13 -3.06
N ILE A 115 -8.01 -21.14 -2.03
CA ILE A 115 -8.15 -20.01 -1.08
C ILE A 115 -6.88 -19.84 -0.25
N GLU A 116 -6.31 -20.95 0.24
CA GLU A 116 -5.08 -20.94 1.01
C GLU A 116 -3.91 -20.43 0.17
N HIS A 117 -3.78 -20.89 -1.07
CA HIS A 117 -2.77 -20.41 -2.01
C HIS A 117 -2.93 -18.91 -2.29
N LEU A 118 -4.15 -18.42 -2.51
CA LEU A 118 -4.40 -16.99 -2.69
C LEU A 118 -3.94 -16.19 -1.44
N CYS A 119 -4.24 -16.68 -0.24
CA CYS A 119 -3.84 -16.05 1.00
C CYS A 119 -2.31 -16.00 1.17
N GLU A 120 -1.60 -17.05 0.77
CA GLU A 120 -0.13 -17.11 0.79
C GLU A 120 0.50 -16.14 -0.21
N GLU A 121 -0.09 -16.04 -1.40
CA GLU A 121 0.39 -15.15 -2.44
C GLU A 121 0.24 -13.68 -2.04
N VAL A 122 -0.97 -13.28 -1.60
CA VAL A 122 -1.27 -11.85 -1.35
C VAL A 122 -0.94 -11.38 0.07
N GLN A 123 -0.79 -12.30 1.01
CA GLN A 123 -0.52 -12.05 2.44
C GLN A 123 -1.33 -10.88 3.02
N PRO A 124 -2.66 -11.00 3.06
CA PRO A 124 -3.50 -9.85 3.34
C PRO A 124 -3.27 -9.29 4.75
N CYS A 125 -3.16 -7.97 4.84
CA CYS A 125 -3.06 -7.23 6.09
C CYS A 125 -4.24 -6.26 6.20
N LEU A 126 -4.98 -6.32 7.32
CA LEU A 126 -6.08 -5.41 7.57
C LEU A 126 -5.56 -4.15 8.26
N CYS A 127 -5.74 -3.00 7.63
CA CYS A 127 -5.33 -1.70 8.14
C CYS A 127 -6.55 -0.92 8.62
N LYS A 128 -6.45 -0.35 9.83
CA LYS A 128 -7.42 0.58 10.40
C LYS A 128 -6.73 1.90 10.65
N PHE A 129 -7.18 2.95 9.98
CA PHE A 129 -6.68 4.30 10.15
C PHE A 129 -7.61 5.07 11.07
N VAL A 130 -7.07 5.93 11.93
CA VAL A 130 -7.94 6.70 12.84
C VAL A 130 -8.80 7.69 12.06
N ALA A 131 -8.23 8.37 11.04
CA ALA A 131 -9.01 9.20 10.14
C ALA A 131 -10.08 8.38 9.38
N LEU A 132 -9.71 7.25 8.78
CA LEU A 132 -10.62 6.42 7.98
C LEU A 132 -11.28 5.30 8.79
N SER A 133 -11.79 5.60 9.98
CA SER A 133 -12.31 4.58 10.90
C SER A 133 -13.48 3.75 10.33
N SER A 134 -14.25 4.31 9.40
CA SER A 134 -15.35 3.63 8.70
C SER A 134 -14.90 2.78 7.51
N TRP A 135 -13.65 2.90 7.03
CA TRP A 135 -13.15 2.10 5.91
C TRP A 135 -12.41 0.87 6.39
N SER A 136 -12.69 -0.24 5.69
CA SER A 136 -11.84 -1.43 5.73
C SER A 136 -10.80 -1.30 4.63
N VAL A 137 -9.56 -1.01 5.00
CA VAL A 137 -8.44 -0.93 4.06
C VAL A 137 -7.62 -2.21 4.17
N TRP A 138 -7.42 -2.87 3.03
CA TRP A 138 -6.60 -4.07 2.93
C TRP A 138 -5.27 -3.72 2.29
N MET A 139 -4.18 -3.96 3.01
CA MET A 139 -2.84 -3.90 2.45
C MET A 139 -2.45 -5.28 1.95
N LEU A 140 -2.10 -5.38 0.67
CA LEU A 140 -1.79 -6.62 -0.03
C LEU A 140 -0.37 -6.55 -0.56
N ARG A 141 0.36 -7.66 -0.45
CA ARG A 141 1.65 -7.86 -1.09
C ARG A 141 1.40 -8.53 -2.44
N LEU A 142 1.63 -7.83 -3.53
CA LEU A 142 1.50 -8.40 -4.87
C LEU A 142 2.74 -9.24 -5.21
N PRO A 143 2.56 -10.37 -5.89
CA PRO A 143 3.69 -11.08 -6.47
C PRO A 143 4.44 -10.15 -7.44
N PRO A 144 5.75 -10.35 -7.63
CA PRO A 144 6.53 -9.50 -8.51
C PRO A 144 5.92 -9.47 -9.92
N LEU A 145 5.75 -8.27 -10.45
CA LEU A 145 5.27 -8.10 -11.82
C LEU A 145 6.33 -8.69 -12.76
N VAL A 146 5.92 -9.66 -13.58
CA VAL A 146 6.76 -10.15 -14.67
C VAL A 146 6.72 -9.08 -15.75
N GLU A 147 7.81 -8.37 -15.97
CA GLU A 147 7.98 -7.59 -17.19
C GLU A 147 8.01 -8.57 -18.37
N GLY A 148 6.84 -8.88 -18.91
CA GLY A 148 6.71 -9.47 -20.22
C GLY A 148 6.98 -8.39 -21.27
N ALA A 149 7.70 -8.76 -22.33
CA ALA A 149 8.03 -7.90 -23.47
C ALA A 149 6.82 -7.30 -24.21
N ASP A 150 5.59 -7.57 -23.76
CA ASP A 150 4.34 -7.19 -24.43
C ASP A 150 3.52 -6.11 -23.68
N ALA A 151 3.98 -5.62 -22.53
CA ALA A 151 3.21 -4.62 -21.75
C ALA A 151 3.29 -3.19 -22.30
N THR A 152 4.16 -2.91 -23.28
CA THR A 152 4.34 -1.57 -23.87
C THR A 152 3.97 -1.45 -25.35
N THR A 153 3.42 -2.50 -25.97
CA THR A 153 3.06 -2.46 -27.40
C THR A 153 1.67 -3.00 -27.64
N ASN A 154 0.64 -2.25 -27.23
CA ASN A 154 -0.68 -2.28 -27.87
C ASN A 154 -1.39 -0.93 -27.71
N VAL A 155 -0.67 0.16 -28.00
CA VAL A 155 -1.28 1.40 -28.49
C VAL A 155 -0.57 1.76 -29.79
N ALA A 156 -1.26 1.44 -30.90
CA ALA A 156 -1.05 1.94 -32.26
C ALA A 156 0.32 1.70 -32.93
N SER A 157 0.39 0.77 -33.88
CA SER A 157 0.18 1.09 -35.31
C SER A 157 0.54 -0.10 -36.21
N ASN A 158 -0.43 -0.49 -37.05
CA ASN A 158 -0.21 -1.29 -38.23
C ASN A 158 0.60 -0.48 -39.25
N THR A 159 1.80 -0.93 -39.64
CA THR A 159 2.28 -0.82 -41.03
C THR A 159 3.40 -1.83 -41.29
N ASP A 160 3.31 -2.51 -42.42
CA ASP A 160 4.15 -3.60 -42.88
C ASP A 160 5.61 -3.24 -43.21
N LYS A 161 6.48 -4.26 -43.08
CA LYS A 161 7.59 -4.69 -43.97
C LYS A 161 9.00 -4.81 -43.35
N GLU A 162 9.34 -6.09 -43.08
CA GLU A 162 10.41 -6.87 -43.73
C GLU A 162 11.88 -6.39 -43.64
N ALA A 163 12.68 -7.10 -42.82
CA ALA A 163 13.88 -7.87 -43.20
C ALA A 163 14.92 -7.92 -42.06
N SER A 164 15.34 -9.16 -41.71
CA SER A 164 16.46 -9.47 -40.79
C SER A 164 17.83 -9.08 -41.42
N PRO A 165 18.99 -9.11 -40.70
CA PRO A 165 19.58 -10.33 -40.09
C PRO A 165 20.27 -10.17 -38.71
N LEU A 166 20.41 -11.33 -38.04
CA LEU A 166 21.18 -11.58 -36.81
C LEU A 166 22.65 -11.12 -36.86
N PRO A 167 23.30 -10.97 -35.70
CA PRO A 167 24.48 -11.78 -35.47
C PRO A 167 24.52 -12.51 -34.11
N ARG A 168 25.28 -13.61 -34.17
CA ARG A 168 25.63 -14.56 -33.12
C ARG A 168 26.61 -13.97 -32.10
N GLY A 169 26.50 -14.47 -30.86
CA GLY A 169 27.66 -14.77 -30.01
C GLY A 169 27.70 -14.00 -28.68
N GLY A 170 27.67 -14.75 -27.57
CA GLY A 170 27.99 -14.24 -26.23
C GLY A 170 27.09 -14.81 -25.15
N ASP A 171 27.44 -16.00 -24.66
CA ASP A 171 26.90 -16.58 -23.43
C ASP A 171 27.54 -15.84 -22.24
N GLU A 172 26.83 -14.85 -21.69
CA GLU A 172 27.06 -14.32 -20.35
C GLU A 172 25.70 -14.36 -19.63
N GLY A 173 25.67 -15.03 -18.48
CA GLY A 173 24.46 -15.36 -17.74
C GLY A 173 23.50 -14.18 -17.62
N GLN A 174 22.37 -14.29 -18.32
CA GLN A 174 21.25 -13.37 -18.17
C GLN A 174 20.75 -13.46 -16.73
N ALA A 175 21.17 -12.50 -15.90
CA ALA A 175 20.48 -12.21 -14.66
C ALA A 175 19.00 -12.01 -15.00
N LEU A 176 18.14 -12.87 -14.45
CA LEU A 176 16.70 -12.78 -14.63
C LEU A 176 16.24 -11.35 -14.30
N PRO A 177 15.27 -10.79 -15.05
CA PRO A 177 14.79 -9.43 -14.84
C PRO A 177 14.40 -9.25 -13.36
N MET A 178 14.97 -8.21 -12.76
CA MET A 178 14.87 -7.86 -11.35
C MET A 178 13.41 -7.72 -10.94
N ARG A 179 13.05 -8.37 -9.82
CA ARG A 179 11.66 -8.57 -9.37
C ARG A 179 11.38 -7.69 -8.17
N ASP A 180 10.70 -6.58 -8.38
CA ASP A 180 10.25 -5.72 -7.28
C ASP A 180 8.93 -6.24 -6.69
N THR A 181 8.93 -6.47 -5.38
CA THR A 181 7.70 -6.75 -4.64
C THR A 181 6.92 -5.44 -4.45
N VAL A 182 5.68 -5.40 -4.93
CA VAL A 182 4.81 -4.24 -4.84
C VAL A 182 3.81 -4.45 -3.70
N VAL A 183 3.64 -3.44 -2.85
CA VAL A 183 2.58 -3.43 -1.83
C VAL A 183 1.53 -2.41 -2.21
N VAL A 184 0.26 -2.82 -2.19
CA VAL A 184 -0.89 -1.98 -2.53
C VAL A 184 -1.86 -1.92 -1.35
N MET A 185 -2.56 -0.80 -1.21
CA MET A 185 -3.71 -0.67 -0.32
C MET A 185 -4.98 -0.65 -1.15
N VAL A 186 -5.97 -1.46 -0.78
CA VAL A 186 -7.23 -1.61 -1.50
C VAL A 186 -8.37 -1.29 -0.54
N ALA A 187 -9.34 -0.50 -1.01
CA ALA A 187 -10.52 -0.13 -0.25
C ALA A 187 -11.72 0.02 -1.21
N VAL A 188 -12.93 -0.01 -0.66
CA VAL A 188 -14.14 0.36 -1.41
C VAL A 188 -14.28 1.88 -1.34
N ILE A 189 -14.24 2.54 -2.49
CA ILE A 189 -14.36 4.00 -2.64
C ILE A 189 -15.55 4.26 -3.57
N ALA A 190 -16.55 5.00 -3.10
CA ALA A 190 -17.79 5.26 -3.83
C ALA A 190 -18.47 3.97 -4.36
N GLY A 191 -18.44 2.90 -3.56
CA GLY A 191 -19.01 1.59 -3.92
C GLY A 191 -18.15 0.74 -4.86
N GLN A 192 -16.97 1.19 -5.25
CA GLN A 192 -16.07 0.47 -6.15
C GLN A 192 -14.79 0.01 -5.46
N LEU A 193 -14.41 -1.25 -5.67
CA LEU A 193 -13.12 -1.76 -5.19
C LEU A 193 -11.98 -1.05 -5.93
N SER A 194 -11.15 -0.33 -5.19
CA SER A 194 -10.17 0.60 -5.73
C SER A 194 -8.82 0.47 -5.02
N VAL A 195 -7.74 0.67 -5.77
CA VAL A 195 -6.41 0.92 -5.18
C VAL A 195 -6.42 2.32 -4.58
N LEU A 196 -6.12 2.40 -3.29
CA LEU A 196 -6.03 3.65 -2.56
C LEU A 196 -4.74 4.39 -2.93
N GLN A 197 -4.87 5.61 -3.45
CA GLN A 197 -3.74 6.42 -3.89
C GLN A 197 -3.38 7.50 -2.87
N LYS A 198 -4.39 8.27 -2.48
CA LYS A 198 -4.21 9.48 -1.66
C LYS A 198 -5.42 9.69 -0.78
N VAL A 199 -5.17 10.18 0.42
CA VAL A 199 -6.22 10.58 1.36
C VAL A 199 -5.90 11.98 1.85
N TYR A 200 -6.91 12.83 1.89
CA TYR A 200 -6.80 14.19 2.41
C TYR A 200 -7.68 14.32 3.65
N VAL A 201 -7.14 14.87 4.72
CA VAL A 201 -7.86 15.08 5.97
C VAL A 201 -7.89 16.58 6.28
N GLU A 202 -9.11 17.14 6.30
CA GLU A 202 -9.36 18.48 6.83
C GLU A 202 -9.58 18.38 8.33
N SER A 203 -8.82 19.13 9.12
CA SER A 203 -8.95 19.15 10.58
C SER A 203 -9.21 20.55 11.09
N ILE A 204 -10.25 20.70 11.92
CA ILE A 204 -10.57 21.93 12.63
C ILE A 204 -9.78 21.94 13.94
N GLU A 205 -8.92 22.94 14.09
CA GLU A 205 -8.23 23.18 15.34
C GLU A 205 -9.18 23.71 16.40
N PRO A 206 -9.08 23.20 17.63
CA PRO A 206 -9.88 23.72 18.71
C PRO A 206 -9.35 25.07 19.17
N LYS A 207 -10.24 25.91 19.72
CA LYS A 207 -9.87 27.22 20.27
C LYS A 207 -9.02 27.12 21.55
N HIS A 208 -9.01 25.95 22.20
CA HIS A 208 -8.31 25.74 23.46
C HIS A 208 -7.41 24.50 23.41
N PHE A 209 -6.23 24.59 24.02
CA PHE A 209 -5.19 23.54 23.97
C PHE A 209 -5.59 22.20 24.62
N TYR A 210 -6.63 22.18 25.46
CA TYR A 210 -7.16 20.98 26.11
C TYR A 210 -8.26 20.28 25.30
N GLN A 211 -8.73 20.91 24.22
CA GLN A 211 -9.67 20.29 23.29
C GLN A 211 -8.89 19.56 22.20
N LEU A 212 -9.43 18.44 21.73
CA LEU A 212 -8.83 17.66 20.65
C LEU A 212 -9.26 18.24 19.29
N PRO A 213 -8.36 18.28 18.29
CA PRO A 213 -8.72 18.59 16.91
C PRO A 213 -9.84 17.71 16.40
N LYS A 214 -10.82 18.31 15.71
CA LYS A 214 -11.92 17.58 15.08
C LYS A 214 -11.60 17.40 13.59
N VAL A 215 -11.80 16.20 13.04
CA VAL A 215 -11.79 16.00 11.59
C VAL A 215 -13.09 16.57 11.01
N ALA A 216 -12.99 17.52 10.09
CA ALA A 216 -14.13 18.15 9.44
C ALA A 216 -14.66 17.28 8.30
N TYR A 217 -13.77 16.91 7.40
CA TYR A 217 -14.05 16.00 6.30
C TYR A 217 -12.80 15.26 5.89
N ILE A 218 -13.01 14.18 5.15
CA ILE A 218 -11.96 13.35 4.58
C ILE A 218 -12.28 13.16 3.11
N GLU A 219 -11.26 13.29 2.27
CA GLU A 219 -11.35 13.00 0.84
C GLU A 219 -10.44 11.81 0.53
N VAL A 220 -10.98 10.85 -0.19
CA VAL A 220 -10.32 9.59 -0.50
C VAL A 220 -10.24 9.48 -2.02
N HIS A 221 -9.03 9.32 -2.53
CA HIS A 221 -8.75 9.18 -3.95
C HIS A 221 -8.15 7.81 -4.23
N GLY A 222 -8.63 7.16 -5.28
CA GLY A 222 -8.11 5.89 -5.72
C GLY A 222 -8.27 5.66 -7.22
N THR A 223 -7.98 4.44 -7.63
CA THR A 223 -8.20 3.95 -8.98
C THR A 223 -8.99 2.66 -8.93
N SER A 224 -10.11 2.61 -9.66
CA SER A 224 -10.97 1.44 -9.75
C SER A 224 -10.18 0.24 -10.28
N LEU A 225 -10.20 -0.88 -9.56
CA LEU A 225 -9.57 -2.12 -10.04
C LEU A 225 -10.31 -2.72 -11.25
N THR A 226 -11.58 -2.37 -11.45
CA THR A 226 -12.39 -2.91 -12.54
C THR A 226 -12.26 -2.08 -13.81
N THR A 227 -12.25 -0.75 -13.69
CA THR A 227 -12.30 0.15 -14.86
C THR A 227 -10.98 0.86 -15.14
N GLY A 228 -10.06 0.93 -14.17
CA GLY A 228 -8.85 1.75 -14.28
C GLY A 228 -9.10 3.25 -14.13
N GLU A 229 -10.35 3.68 -13.98
CA GLU A 229 -10.73 5.09 -13.83
C GLU A 229 -10.50 5.60 -12.39
N PRO A 230 -10.26 6.91 -12.21
CA PRO A 230 -10.11 7.50 -10.89
C PRO A 230 -11.41 7.42 -10.09
N THR A 231 -11.29 7.03 -8.83
CA THR A 231 -12.40 6.99 -7.86
C THR A 231 -12.19 8.05 -6.78
N TYR A 232 -13.30 8.63 -6.32
CA TYR A 232 -13.29 9.70 -5.33
C TYR A 232 -14.47 9.56 -4.38
N GLU A 233 -14.22 9.76 -3.09
CA GLU A 233 -15.26 9.83 -2.07
C GLU A 233 -14.91 10.90 -1.04
N LYS A 234 -15.90 11.70 -0.63
CA LYS A 234 -15.78 12.69 0.43
C LYS A 234 -16.75 12.38 1.55
N LEU A 235 -16.23 12.23 2.77
CA LEU A 235 -17.04 12.08 3.97
C LEU A 235 -16.91 13.30 4.86
N THR A 236 -18.04 13.74 5.38
CA THR A 236 -18.13 14.84 6.35
C THR A 236 -18.53 14.24 7.69
N ASN A 237 -17.84 14.65 8.77
CA ASN A 237 -17.97 14.06 10.11
C ASN A 237 -18.80 14.92 11.09
#